data_AF-A0A817N3J2-F1
#
_entry.id   AF-A0A817N3J2-F1
#
_cell.length_a   1.000
_cell.length_b   1.000
_cell.length_c   1.000
_cell.angle_alpha   90.00
_cell.angle_beta   90.00
_cell.angle_gamma   90.00
#
_symmetry.space_group_name_H-M   'P 1'
#
loop_
_entity.id
_entity.type
_entity.pdbx_description
1 polymer ?
#
loop_
_entity_poly.entity_id
_entity_poly.type
_entity_poly.pdbx_seq_one_letter_code
_entity_poly.pdbx_strand_id
1 'polypeptide(L)'
;MADFFEKARKLESRVQSDTDLKLSDTLRYYMRDSKAALDLMYRRSRCLADFETANKNLDRARAKNKEVQQAETTQENIKKKFEAISEKAKDELNDFKTRRVQMFRKNLIELTELQIKHTKAQIQMIKGVLQQSETLS
;
A
#
# COMPACT_ATOMS: atom_id res chain seq x y z
N MET A 1 10.76 -34.47 29.07
CA MET A 1 11.34 -33.99 27.79
C MET A 1 10.35 -33.98 26.63
N ALA A 2 9.60 -35.05 26.35
CA ALA A 2 8.62 -35.07 25.25
C ALA A 2 7.54 -33.96 25.33
N ASP A 3 6.95 -33.74 26.50
CA ASP A 3 5.94 -32.69 26.70
C ASP A 3 6.47 -31.27 26.48
N PHE A 4 7.77 -31.05 26.69
CA PHE A 4 8.40 -29.77 26.41
C PHE A 4 8.51 -29.53 24.91
N PHE A 5 9.03 -30.50 24.16
CA PHE A 5 9.13 -30.38 22.70
C PHE A 5 7.76 -30.19 22.05
N GLU A 6 6.72 -30.83 22.61
CA GLU A 6 5.34 -30.62 22.19
C GLU A 6 4.86 -29.18 22.40
N LYS A 7 5.09 -28.62 23.60
CA LYS A 7 4.73 -27.24 23.94
C LYS A 7 5.53 -26.23 23.12
N ALA A 8 6.83 -26.48 22.92
CA ALA A 8 7.71 -25.66 22.11
C ALA A 8 7.24 -25.62 20.66
N ARG A 9 6.93 -26.77 20.06
CA ARG A 9 6.41 -26.85 18.70
C ARG A 9 5.11 -26.07 18.53
N LYS A 10 4.17 -26.18 19.47
CA LYS A 10 2.91 -25.40 19.45
C LYS A 10 3.17 -23.90 19.57
N LEU A 11 4.10 -23.50 20.43
CA LEU A 11 4.49 -22.11 20.58
C LEU A 11 5.08 -21.55 19.28
N GLU A 12 6.07 -22.23 18.70
CA GLU A 12 6.70 -21.84 17.42
C GLU A 12 5.69 -21.75 16.28
N SER A 13 4.78 -22.73 16.18
CA SER A 13 3.71 -22.68 15.18
C SER A 13 2.85 -21.43 15.31
N ARG A 14 2.54 -21.01 16.55
CA ARG A 14 1.78 -19.77 16.79
C ARG A 14 2.59 -18.52 16.45
N VAL A 15 3.87 -18.47 16.84
CA VAL A 15 4.77 -17.36 16.48
C VAL A 15 4.82 -17.18 14.96
N GLN A 16 4.94 -18.29 14.22
CA GLN A 16 4.97 -18.27 12.77
C GLN A 16 3.65 -17.75 12.19
N SER A 17 2.51 -18.28 12.65
CA SER A 17 1.19 -17.83 12.16
C SER A 17 0.91 -16.36 12.47
N ASP A 18 1.22 -15.89 13.68
CA ASP A 18 0.97 -14.51 14.10
C ASP A 18 1.83 -13.52 13.30
N THR A 19 3.11 -13.86 13.08
CA THR A 19 4.03 -13.01 12.31
C THR A 19 3.69 -12.99 10.82
N ASP A 20 3.39 -14.14 10.23
CA ASP A 20 2.99 -14.23 8.81
C ASP A 20 1.69 -13.48 8.53
N LEU A 21 0.67 -13.64 9.39
CA LEU A 21 -0.59 -12.93 9.26
C LEU A 21 -0.38 -11.41 9.31
N LYS A 22 0.37 -10.93 10.32
CA LYS A 22 0.63 -9.50 10.52
C LYS A 22 1.37 -8.90 9.31
N LEU A 23 2.39 -9.57 8.81
CA LEU A 23 3.17 -9.10 7.67
C LEU A 23 2.35 -9.16 6.38
N SER A 24 1.64 -10.26 6.13
CA SER A 24 0.86 -10.47 4.92
C SER A 24 -0.29 -9.47 4.77
N ASP A 25 -1.02 -9.16 5.85
CA ASP A 25 -2.11 -8.17 5.81
C ASP A 25 -1.59 -6.78 5.45
N THR A 26 -0.42 -6.44 6.00
CA THR A 26 0.28 -5.19 5.76
C THR A 26 0.66 -5.05 4.29
N LEU A 27 1.34 -6.06 3.74
CA LEU A 27 1.76 -6.07 2.35
C LEU A 27 0.55 -6.05 1.40
N ARG A 28 -0.50 -6.82 1.70
CA ARG A 28 -1.74 -6.83 0.89
C ARG A 28 -2.43 -5.46 0.86
N TYR A 29 -2.50 -4.76 2.00
CA TYR A 29 -3.05 -3.41 2.07
C TYR A 29 -2.27 -2.45 1.15
N TYR A 30 -0.93 -2.44 1.23
CA TYR A 30 -0.13 -1.53 0.40
C TYR A 30 -0.11 -1.88 -1.08
N MET A 31 -0.15 -3.16 -1.42
CA MET A 31 -0.26 -3.57 -2.81
C MET A 31 -1.53 -2.98 -3.43
N ARG A 32 -2.66 -3.02 -2.70
CA ARG A 32 -3.94 -2.45 -3.16
C ARG A 32 -3.89 -0.92 -3.27
N ASP A 33 -3.36 -0.24 -2.26
CA ASP A 33 -3.27 1.24 -2.27
C ASP A 33 -2.31 1.74 -3.37
N SER A 34 -1.17 1.06 -3.56
CA SER A 34 -0.22 1.36 -4.64
C SER A 34 -0.84 1.12 -6.03
N LYS A 35 -1.64 0.05 -6.16
CA LYS A 35 -2.36 -0.24 -7.40
C LYS A 35 -3.41 0.84 -7.70
N ALA A 36 -4.13 1.33 -6.69
CA ALA A 36 -5.09 2.42 -6.85
C ALA A 36 -4.40 3.73 -7.31
N ALA A 37 -3.23 4.05 -6.75
CA ALA A 37 -2.42 5.19 -7.18
C ALA A 37 -1.93 5.04 -8.64
N LEU A 38 -1.48 3.84 -9.03
CA LEU A 38 -1.11 3.53 -10.41
C LEU A 38 -2.30 3.70 -11.38
N ASP A 39 -3.49 3.21 -11.00
CA ASP A 39 -4.69 3.32 -11.83
C ASP A 39 -5.17 4.77 -11.96
N LEU A 40 -4.96 5.61 -10.94
CA LEU A 40 -5.18 7.06 -11.03
C LEU A 40 -4.20 7.72 -12.03
N MET A 41 -2.91 7.38 -11.96
CA MET A 41 -1.92 7.86 -12.92
C MET A 41 -2.24 7.46 -14.35
N TYR A 42 -2.69 6.22 -14.55
CA TYR A 42 -3.10 5.73 -15.87
C TYR A 42 -4.30 6.52 -16.43
N ARG A 43 -5.33 6.75 -15.61
CA ARG A 43 -6.49 7.58 -16.01
C ARG A 43 -6.07 9.01 -16.35
N ARG A 44 -5.19 9.62 -15.55
CA ARG A 44 -4.64 10.95 -15.85
C ARG A 44 -3.88 10.97 -17.18
N SER A 45 -3.03 9.97 -17.42
CA SER A 45 -2.27 9.84 -18.67
C SER A 45 -3.19 9.75 -19.89
N ARG A 46 -4.30 9.01 -19.78
CA ARG A 46 -5.32 8.95 -20.84
C ARG A 46 -5.97 10.30 -21.09
N CYS A 47 -6.36 11.03 -20.04
CA CYS A 47 -6.93 12.37 -20.20
C CYS A 47 -5.93 13.37 -20.82
N LEU A 48 -4.63 13.22 -20.54
CA LEU A 48 -3.58 14.02 -21.19
C LEU A 48 -3.53 13.74 -22.69
N ALA A 49 -3.53 12.46 -23.10
CA ALA A 49 -3.53 12.08 -24.51
C ALA A 49 -4.77 12.60 -25.26
N ASP A 50 -5.94 12.55 -24.61
CA ASP A 50 -7.18 13.13 -25.14
C ASP A 50 -7.04 14.66 -25.32
N PHE A 51 -6.43 15.34 -24.34
CA PHE A 51 -6.20 16.77 -24.37
C PHE A 51 -5.21 17.18 -25.48
N GLU A 52 -4.09 16.47 -25.62
CA GLU A 52 -3.13 16.69 -26.72
C GLU A 52 -3.77 16.48 -28.09
N THR A 53 -4.64 15.47 -28.21
CA THR A 53 -5.39 15.21 -29.44
C THR A 53 -6.37 16.35 -29.74
N ALA A 54 -7.08 16.85 -28.74
CA ALA A 54 -7.98 17.98 -28.87
C ALA A 54 -7.24 19.27 -29.30
N ASN A 55 -6.06 19.54 -28.73
CA ASN A 55 -5.21 20.66 -29.14
C ASN A 55 -4.81 20.54 -30.62
N LYS A 56 -4.32 19.37 -31.05
CA LYS A 56 -3.97 19.13 -32.47
C LYS A 56 -5.16 19.32 -33.41
N ASN A 57 -6.36 18.91 -32.99
CA ASN A 57 -7.58 19.10 -33.78
C ASN A 57 -7.96 20.57 -33.89
N LEU A 58 -7.84 21.34 -32.80
CA LEU A 58 -8.06 22.77 -32.80
C LEU A 58 -7.07 23.51 -33.71
N ASP A 59 -5.78 23.16 -33.67
CA ASP A 59 -4.77 23.75 -34.55
C ASP A 59 -5.09 23.50 -36.03
N ARG A 60 -5.55 22.29 -36.38
CA ARG A 60 -6.00 21.98 -37.75
C ARG A 60 -7.24 22.77 -38.15
N ALA A 61 -8.21 22.94 -37.25
CA ALA A 61 -9.42 23.72 -37.50
C ALA A 61 -9.07 25.20 -37.77
N ARG A 62 -8.16 25.78 -36.97
CA ARG A 62 -7.63 27.14 -37.13
C ARG A 62 -6.87 27.29 -38.45
N ALA A 63 -5.98 26.36 -38.79
CA ALA A 63 -5.24 26.39 -40.05
C ALA A 63 -6.15 26.36 -41.29
N LYS A 64 -7.30 25.68 -41.20
CA LYS A 64 -8.29 25.60 -42.29
C LYS A 64 -9.39 26.67 -42.22
N ASN A 65 -9.41 27.51 -41.19
CA ASN A 65 -10.51 28.43 -40.86
C ASN A 65 -11.90 27.77 -40.92
N LYS A 66 -12.00 26.51 -40.48
CA LYS A 66 -13.23 25.71 -40.54
C LYS A 66 -13.52 25.08 -39.19
N GLU A 67 -14.77 25.16 -38.74
CA GLU A 67 -15.26 24.52 -37.49
C GLU A 67 -14.50 24.95 -36.21
N VAL A 68 -13.85 26.12 -36.23
CA VAL A 68 -12.97 26.61 -35.14
C VAL A 68 -13.71 26.65 -33.80
N GLN A 69 -14.90 27.26 -33.75
CA GLN A 69 -15.68 27.39 -32.51
C GLN A 69 -16.05 26.03 -31.89
N GLN A 70 -16.37 25.03 -32.72
CA GLN A 70 -16.69 23.69 -32.25
C GLN A 70 -15.45 22.99 -31.69
N ALA A 71 -14.30 23.14 -32.36
CA ALA A 71 -13.03 22.60 -31.89
C ALA A 71 -12.57 23.26 -30.58
N GLU A 72 -12.75 24.58 -30.44
CA GLU A 72 -12.45 25.32 -29.20
C GLU A 72 -13.31 24.85 -28.03
N THR A 73 -14.62 24.73 -28.24
CA THR A 73 -15.54 24.22 -27.21
C THR A 73 -15.16 22.79 -26.78
N THR A 74 -14.79 21.95 -27.74
CA THR A 74 -14.37 20.55 -27.47
C THR A 74 -13.07 20.51 -26.67
N GLN A 75 -12.07 21.29 -27.08
CA GLN A 75 -10.78 21.37 -26.41
C GLN A 75 -10.92 21.91 -24.98
N GLU A 76 -11.72 22.95 -24.77
CA GLU A 76 -11.97 23.53 -23.44
C GLU A 76 -12.63 22.52 -22.49
N ASN A 77 -13.59 21.74 -22.99
CA ASN A 77 -14.24 20.69 -22.20
C ASN A 77 -13.27 19.56 -21.80
N ILE A 78 -12.36 19.17 -22.71
CA ILE A 78 -11.36 18.14 -22.43
C ILE A 78 -10.29 18.69 -21.48
N LYS A 79 -9.88 19.94 -21.66
CA LYS A 79 -8.94 20.65 -20.77
C LYS A 79 -9.44 20.63 -19.32
N LYS A 80 -10.69 21.03 -19.09
CA LYS A 80 -11.31 21.01 -17.75
C LYS A 80 -11.28 19.61 -17.11
N LYS A 81 -11.53 18.56 -17.89
CA LYS A 81 -11.43 17.18 -17.40
C LYS A 81 -10.00 16.80 -17.02
N PHE A 82 -9.02 17.17 -17.84
CA PHE A 82 -7.61 16.90 -17.58
C PHE A 82 -7.08 17.67 -16.36
N GLU A 83 -7.47 18.92 -16.20
CA GLU A 83 -7.10 19.75 -15.03
C GLU A 83 -7.72 19.18 -13.75
N ALA A 84 -9.02 18.85 -13.78
CA ALA A 84 -9.72 18.28 -12.63
C ALA A 84 -9.10 16.95 -12.15
N ILE A 85 -8.74 16.05 -13.07
CA ILE A 85 -8.06 14.80 -12.68
C ILE A 85 -6.61 15.05 -12.24
N SER A 86 -5.93 16.06 -12.78
CA SER A 86 -4.56 16.39 -12.40
C SER A 86 -4.46 16.96 -10.99
N GLU A 87 -5.38 17.85 -10.60
CA GLU A 87 -5.43 18.36 -9.23
C GLU A 87 -5.73 17.23 -8.23
N LYS A 88 -6.78 16.43 -8.49
CA LYS A 88 -7.07 15.26 -7.63
C LYS A 88 -5.90 14.29 -7.53
N ALA A 89 -5.22 14.03 -8.65
CA ALA A 89 -4.08 13.14 -8.67
C ALA A 89 -2.90 13.67 -7.85
N LYS A 90 -2.68 14.98 -7.83
CA LYS A 90 -1.64 15.61 -7.02
C LYS A 90 -1.93 15.45 -5.53
N ASP A 91 -3.15 15.72 -5.11
CA ASP A 91 -3.57 15.58 -3.71
C ASP A 91 -3.47 14.12 -3.24
N GLU A 92 -4.06 13.20 -4.00
CA GLU A 92 -4.06 11.77 -3.67
C GLU A 92 -2.66 11.16 -3.61
N LEU A 93 -1.74 11.59 -4.48
CA LEU A 93 -0.35 11.11 -4.44
C LEU A 93 0.43 11.64 -3.22
N ASN A 94 0.18 12.89 -2.82
CA ASN A 94 0.78 13.45 -1.61
C ASN A 94 0.26 12.74 -0.35
N ASP A 95 -1.04 12.48 -0.31
CA ASP A 95 -1.67 11.74 0.78
C ASP A 95 -1.20 10.29 0.81
N PHE A 96 -1.12 9.62 -0.35
CA PHE A 96 -0.59 8.26 -0.46
C PHE A 96 0.83 8.17 0.10
N LYS A 97 1.73 9.09 -0.26
CA LYS A 97 3.10 9.13 0.26
C LYS A 97 3.13 9.21 1.78
N THR A 98 2.30 10.08 2.34
CA THR A 98 2.22 10.31 3.80
C THR A 98 1.62 9.10 4.52
N ARG A 99 0.46 8.61 4.08
CA ARG A 99 -0.23 7.44 4.64
C ARG A 99 0.65 6.20 4.61
N ARG A 100 1.36 5.97 3.51
CA ARG A 100 2.28 4.83 3.37
C ARG A 100 3.35 4.83 4.46
N VAL A 101 4.06 5.94 4.66
CA VAL A 101 5.14 6.01 5.66
C VAL A 101 4.59 5.81 7.08
N GLN A 102 3.48 6.46 7.41
CA GLN A 102 2.87 6.37 8.74
C GLN A 102 2.44 4.94 9.05
N MET A 103 1.77 4.27 8.10
CA MET A 103 1.30 2.92 8.30
C MET A 103 2.46 1.92 8.38
N PHE A 104 3.54 2.09 7.59
CA PHE A 104 4.70 1.20 7.66
C PHE A 104 5.38 1.33 9.02
N ARG A 105 5.56 2.55 9.50
CA ARG A 105 6.09 2.82 10.83
C ARG A 105 5.23 2.15 11.91
N LYS A 106 3.91 2.37 11.89
CA LYS A 106 2.98 1.76 12.85
C LYS A 106 3.10 0.23 12.81
N ASN A 107 3.14 -0.36 11.63
CA ASN A 107 3.20 -1.80 11.49
C ASN A 107 4.50 -2.40 12.01
N LEU A 108 5.64 -1.79 11.69
CA LEU A 108 6.94 -2.27 12.16
C LEU A 108 7.02 -2.21 13.69
N ILE A 109 6.49 -1.14 14.30
CA ILE A 109 6.39 -1.04 15.77
C ILE A 109 5.56 -2.19 16.33
N GLU A 110 4.35 -2.39 15.82
CA GLU A 110 3.45 -3.45 16.29
C GLU A 110 4.05 -4.85 16.07
N LEU A 111 4.78 -5.08 14.98
CA LEU A 111 5.48 -6.33 14.70
C LEU A 111 6.62 -6.56 15.71
N THR A 112 7.41 -5.54 16.02
CA THR A 112 8.45 -5.62 17.04
C THR A 112 7.86 -5.89 18.43
N GLU A 113 6.78 -5.23 18.80
CA GLU A 113 6.07 -5.50 20.06
C GLU A 113 5.57 -6.94 20.14
N LEU A 114 5.05 -7.47 19.04
CA LEU A 114 4.61 -8.86 18.92
C LEU A 114 5.78 -9.83 19.08
N GLN A 115 6.90 -9.57 18.40
CA GLN A 115 8.14 -10.37 18.53
C GLN A 115 8.65 -10.37 19.98
N ILE A 116 8.66 -9.23 20.66
CA ILE A 116 9.04 -9.15 22.08
C ILE A 116 8.13 -10.03 22.95
N LYS A 117 6.82 -10.03 22.71
CA LYS A 117 5.88 -10.89 23.44
C LYS A 117 6.17 -12.38 23.19
N HIS A 118 6.45 -12.76 21.96
CA HIS A 118 6.83 -14.14 21.60
C HIS A 118 8.13 -14.57 22.28
N THR A 119 9.17 -13.75 22.22
CA THR A 119 10.46 -14.02 22.88
C THR A 119 10.30 -14.17 24.38
N LYS A 120 9.49 -13.33 25.03
CA LYS A 120 9.18 -13.48 26.47
C LYS A 120 8.51 -14.81 26.78
N ALA A 121 7.55 -15.25 25.95
CA ALA A 121 6.89 -16.55 26.11
C ALA A 121 7.86 -17.73 25.94
N GLN A 122 8.75 -17.66 24.95
CA GLN A 122 9.81 -18.66 24.73
C GLN A 122 10.76 -18.73 25.94
N ILE A 123 11.22 -17.58 26.44
CA ILE A 123 12.09 -17.51 27.63
C ILE A 123 11.39 -18.11 28.85
N GLN A 124 10.13 -17.78 29.08
CA GLN A 124 9.37 -18.31 30.22
C GLN A 124 9.23 -19.84 30.14
N MET A 125 8.98 -20.38 28.95
CA MET A 125 8.91 -21.82 28.73
C MET A 125 10.24 -22.51 29.03
N ILE A 126 11.37 -21.95 28.55
CA ILE A 126 12.70 -22.48 28.79
C ILE A 126 13.05 -22.44 30.29
N LYS A 127 12.79 -21.32 30.97
CA LYS A 127 13.00 -21.19 32.43
C LYS A 127 12.23 -22.25 33.21
N GLY A 128 10.99 -22.53 32.82
CA GLY A 128 10.18 -23.57 33.46
C GLY A 128 10.80 -24.97 33.35
N VAL A 129 11.44 -25.29 32.22
CA VAL A 129 12.15 -26.57 32.06
C VAL A 129 13.40 -26.64 32.92
N LEU A 130 14.20 -25.56 32.95
CA LEU A 130 15.42 -25.51 33.75
C LEU A 130 15.12 -25.76 35.24
N GLN A 131 14.09 -25.10 35.77
CA GLN A 131 13.64 -25.30 37.15
C GLN A 131 13.20 -26.75 37.41
N GLN A 132 12.47 -27.36 36.49
CA GLN A 132 12.05 -28.76 36.62
C GLN A 132 13.25 -29.73 36.60
N SER A 133 14.27 -29.46 35.78
CA SER A 133 15.48 -30.28 35.75
C SER A 133 16.34 -30.12 37.00
N GLU A 134 16.39 -28.93 37.60
CA GLU A 134 17.11 -28.68 38.86
C GLU A 134 16.45 -29.39 40.04
N THR A 135 15.11 -29.49 40.07
CA THR A 135 14.39 -30.22 41.14
C THR A 135 14.45 -31.75 41.03
N LEU A 136 14.92 -32.28 39.90
CA LEU A 136 15.06 -33.72 39.65
C LEU A 136 16.51 -34.22 39.84
N SER A 137 17.45 -33.32 40.15
CA SER A 137 18.85 -33.60 40.47
C SER A 137 19.10 -33.56 41.98
#